data_AF-A0A7Y2NA16-F1
#
_entry.id   AF-A0A7Y2NA16-F1
#
_cell.length_a   1.000
_cell.length_b   1.000
_cell.length_c   1.000
_cell.angle_alpha   90.00
_cell.angle_beta   90.00
_cell.angle_gamma   90.00
#
_symmetry.space_group_name_H-M   'P 1'
#
loop_
_entity.id
_entity.type
_entity.pdbx_description
1 polymer ?
#
loop_
_entity_poly.entity_id
_entity_poly.type
_entity_poly.pdbx_seq_one_letter_code
_entity_poly.pdbx_strand_id
1 'polypeptide(L)'
;MRTPAGLRFSRLLPGLFLFGLALALTVEADLGTNPWTVFHQGASERLGVSIGTMVIVTGAILLLLFRPIREPLGLGTLLNVAVIGPAVDLSLYLIPDLTQMWQRIGALAVSPVLLGLASGLYIGAGLGPGPRDGLMTALERRGVKVSTARLLIETTALTVGWLLGGTVGVGTVYFAFSVSFWVRVFLPPLRIDPLRVG
;
A
#
# COMPACT_ATOMS: atom_id res chain seq x y z
N MET A 1 -15.93 4.49 -24.88
CA MET A 1 -16.33 3.07 -24.79
C MET A 1 -16.13 2.60 -23.35
N ARG A 2 -17.13 1.96 -22.72
CA ARG A 2 -16.98 1.41 -21.36
C ARG A 2 -16.00 0.25 -21.42
N THR A 3 -14.83 0.39 -20.79
CA THR A 3 -13.83 -0.69 -20.73
C THR A 3 -14.44 -1.92 -20.04
N PRO A 4 -14.29 -3.14 -20.60
CA PRO A 4 -14.90 -4.34 -20.04
C PRO A 4 -14.48 -4.57 -18.59
N ALA A 5 -15.42 -5.00 -17.73
CA ALA A 5 -15.12 -5.31 -16.33
C ALA A 5 -13.97 -6.31 -16.20
N GLY A 6 -13.92 -7.33 -17.06
CA GLY A 6 -12.83 -8.32 -17.10
C GLY A 6 -11.43 -7.72 -17.26
N LEU A 7 -11.28 -6.66 -18.09
CA LEU A 7 -9.99 -6.00 -18.28
C LEU A 7 -9.55 -5.19 -17.03
N ARG A 8 -10.53 -4.67 -16.26
CA ARG A 8 -10.23 -3.97 -15.01
C ARG A 8 -9.77 -4.94 -13.94
N PHE A 9 -10.44 -6.09 -13.80
CA PHE A 9 -10.05 -7.14 -12.85
C PHE A 9 -8.71 -7.79 -13.21
N SER A 10 -8.45 -8.02 -14.50
CA SER A 10 -7.17 -8.59 -14.95
C SER A 10 -5.98 -7.65 -14.72
N ARG A 11 -6.19 -6.35 -14.53
CA ARG A 11 -5.16 -5.41 -14.07
C ARG A 11 -5.13 -5.29 -12.54
N LEU A 12 -6.30 -5.24 -11.91
CA LEU A 12 -6.44 -5.07 -10.47
C LEU A 12 -5.75 -6.19 -9.69
N LEU A 13 -6.10 -7.45 -9.95
CA LEU A 13 -5.62 -8.56 -9.13
C LEU A 13 -4.09 -8.74 -9.19
N PRO A 14 -3.44 -8.75 -10.37
CA PRO A 14 -1.98 -8.75 -10.44
C PRO A 14 -1.36 -7.51 -9.81
N GLY A 15 -1.99 -6.34 -9.97
CA GLY A 15 -1.53 -5.10 -9.33
C GLY A 15 -1.52 -5.21 -7.80
N LEU A 16 -2.58 -5.74 -7.19
CA LEU A 16 -2.66 -5.96 -5.75
C LEU A 16 -1.66 -7.00 -5.25
N PHE A 17 -1.46 -8.08 -6.01
CA PHE A 17 -0.46 -9.09 -5.67
C PHE A 17 0.97 -8.52 -5.72
N LEU A 18 1.32 -7.82 -6.80
CA LEU A 18 2.61 -7.13 -6.94
C LEU A 18 2.81 -6.08 -5.85
N PHE A 19 1.73 -5.45 -5.37
CA PHE A 19 1.80 -4.54 -4.23
C PHE A 19 2.27 -5.28 -2.98
N GLY A 20 1.66 -6.42 -2.65
CA GLY A 20 2.07 -7.24 -1.51
C GLY A 20 3.50 -7.74 -1.62
N LEU A 21 3.92 -8.20 -2.80
CA LEU A 21 5.31 -8.60 -3.08
C LEU A 21 6.30 -7.46 -2.87
N ALA A 22 5.99 -6.26 -3.37
CA ALA A 22 6.86 -5.10 -3.21
C ALA A 22 7.02 -4.68 -1.75
N LEU A 23 5.98 -4.85 -0.92
CA LEU A 23 6.05 -4.64 0.52
C LEU A 23 6.90 -5.71 1.20
N ALA A 24 6.66 -6.99 0.89
CA ALA A 24 7.43 -8.11 1.44
C ALA A 24 8.94 -7.96 1.17
N LEU A 25 9.33 -7.53 -0.03
CA LEU A 25 10.73 -7.24 -0.35
C LEU A 25 11.35 -6.16 0.54
N THR A 26 10.60 -5.14 0.97
CA THR A 26 11.13 -4.14 1.92
C THR A 26 11.26 -4.68 3.33
N VAL A 27 10.36 -5.58 3.74
CA VAL A 27 10.40 -6.23 5.04
C VAL A 27 11.61 -7.15 5.10
N GLU A 28 11.79 -8.02 4.11
CA GLU A 28 12.95 -8.92 4.00
C GLU A 28 14.27 -8.17 3.82
N ALA A 29 14.24 -7.02 3.13
CA ALA A 29 15.43 -6.18 3.06
C ALA A 29 15.81 -5.64 4.45
N ASP A 30 14.86 -5.43 5.36
CA ASP A 30 15.10 -4.94 6.73
C ASP A 30 16.05 -3.71 6.80
N LEU A 31 16.03 -2.85 5.77
CA LEU A 31 16.81 -1.61 5.71
C LEU A 31 15.93 -0.38 5.97
N GLY A 32 14.68 -0.60 6.39
CA GLY A 32 13.62 0.39 6.50
C GLY A 32 12.61 0.29 5.36
N THR A 33 11.35 0.59 5.67
CA THR A 33 10.21 0.51 4.75
C THR A 33 9.33 1.76 4.83
N ASN A 34 8.21 1.79 4.10
CA ASN A 34 7.24 2.88 4.11
C ASN A 34 6.45 2.94 5.43
N PRO A 35 5.91 4.13 5.80
CA PRO A 35 5.24 4.36 7.08
C PRO A 35 4.22 3.31 7.52
N TRP A 36 3.38 2.85 6.59
CA TRP A 36 2.33 1.88 6.89
C TRP A 36 2.89 0.48 7.11
N THR A 37 3.93 0.10 6.38
CA THR A 37 4.58 -1.20 6.60
C THR A 37 5.37 -1.19 7.91
N VAL A 38 5.99 -0.06 8.28
CA VAL A 38 6.58 0.12 9.63
C VAL A 38 5.50 -0.07 10.70
N PHE A 39 4.32 0.52 10.52
CA PHE A 39 3.18 0.31 11.41
C PHE A 39 2.73 -1.14 11.48
N HIS A 40 2.49 -1.79 10.35
CA HIS A 40 2.02 -3.17 10.31
C HIS A 40 3.06 -4.13 10.91
N GLN A 41 4.35 -3.93 10.66
CA GLN A 41 5.43 -4.71 11.24
C GLN A 41 5.45 -4.58 12.77
N GLY A 42 5.52 -3.35 13.29
CA GLY A 42 5.56 -3.14 14.74
C GLY A 42 4.29 -3.64 15.45
N ALA A 43 3.12 -3.43 14.86
CA ALA A 43 1.87 -3.95 15.43
C ALA A 43 1.76 -5.48 15.36
N SER A 44 2.27 -6.09 14.28
CA SER A 44 2.32 -7.54 14.07
C SER A 44 3.13 -8.22 15.17
N GLU A 45 4.32 -7.69 15.47
CA GLU A 45 5.18 -8.19 16.56
C GLU A 45 4.52 -8.09 17.93
N ARG A 46 3.83 -6.98 18.21
CA ARG A 46 3.17 -6.76 19.52
C ARG A 46 1.93 -7.62 19.74
N LEU A 47 1.20 -7.95 18.67
CA LEU A 47 -0.04 -8.71 18.73
C LEU A 47 0.17 -10.21 18.45
N GLY A 48 1.36 -10.62 18.02
CA GLY A 48 1.66 -12.02 17.71
C GLY A 48 0.91 -12.55 16.49
N VAL A 49 0.62 -11.69 15.52
CA VAL A 49 -0.07 -12.03 14.26
C VAL A 49 0.82 -11.71 13.07
N SER A 50 0.52 -12.22 11.86
CA SER A 50 1.32 -11.91 10.67
C SER A 50 1.19 -10.46 10.22
N ILE A 51 2.18 -9.97 9.45
CA ILE A 51 2.14 -8.62 8.85
C ILE A 51 0.95 -8.50 7.89
N GLY A 52 0.69 -9.52 7.09
CA GLY A 52 -0.47 -9.56 6.20
C GLY A 52 -1.79 -9.48 6.95
N THR A 53 -1.91 -10.16 8.10
CA THR A 53 -3.07 -10.02 8.99
C THR A 53 -3.24 -8.58 9.48
N MET A 54 -2.15 -7.92 9.89
CA MET A 54 -2.20 -6.52 10.29
C MET A 54 -2.61 -5.57 9.17
N VAL A 55 -2.20 -5.86 7.92
CA VAL A 55 -2.65 -5.10 6.75
C VAL A 55 -4.17 -5.22 6.58
N ILE A 56 -4.72 -6.44 6.69
CA ILE A 56 -6.17 -6.68 6.58
C ILE A 56 -6.92 -5.98 7.72
N VAL A 57 -6.47 -6.16 8.97
CA VAL A 57 -7.12 -5.57 10.17
C VAL A 57 -7.14 -4.05 10.06
N THR A 58 -6.00 -3.44 9.72
CA THR A 58 -5.90 -1.99 9.55
C THR A 58 -6.80 -1.49 8.42
N GLY A 59 -6.79 -2.19 7.28
CA GLY A 59 -7.68 -1.90 6.16
C GLY A 59 -9.16 -1.99 6.56
N ALA A 60 -9.56 -3.03 7.29
CA ALA A 60 -10.92 -3.20 7.77
C ALA A 60 -11.34 -2.08 8.74
N ILE A 61 -10.47 -1.69 9.67
CA ILE A 61 -10.71 -0.55 10.59
C ILE A 61 -10.92 0.74 9.79
N LEU A 62 -10.08 1.01 8.79
CA LEU A 62 -10.23 2.19 7.93
C LEU A 62 -11.54 2.15 7.13
N LEU A 63 -11.94 0.99 6.61
CA LEU A 63 -13.22 0.82 5.92
C LEU A 63 -14.43 1.03 6.84
N LEU A 64 -14.36 0.58 8.09
CA LEU A 64 -15.42 0.86 9.07
C LEU A 64 -15.57 2.36 9.33
N LEU A 65 -14.46 3.10 9.28
CA LEU A 65 -14.44 4.56 9.42
C LEU A 65 -15.07 5.27 8.21
N PHE A 66 -15.27 4.60 7.06
CA PHE A 66 -15.91 5.23 5.90
C PHE A 66 -17.40 5.48 6.13
N ARG A 67 -18.09 4.66 6.95
CA ARG A 67 -19.52 4.84 7.26
C ARG A 67 -19.82 6.21 7.92
N PRO A 68 -19.16 6.62 9.02
CA PRO A 68 -19.38 7.95 9.60
C PRO A 68 -18.87 9.09 8.70
N ILE A 69 -17.95 8.81 7.79
CA ILE A 69 -17.31 9.82 6.93
C ILE A 69 -18.02 9.99 5.57
N ARG A 70 -18.94 9.08 5.21
CA ARG A 70 -19.66 9.04 3.92
C ARG A 70 -18.72 8.97 2.71
N GLU A 71 -17.62 8.22 2.84
CA GLU A 71 -16.71 7.95 1.73
C GLU A 71 -17.23 6.74 0.92
N PRO A 72 -17.37 6.83 -0.41
CA PRO A 72 -17.88 5.74 -1.23
C PRO A 72 -16.92 4.53 -1.20
N LEU A 73 -17.47 3.34 -0.97
CA LEU A 73 -16.73 2.09 -1.08
C LEU A 73 -16.70 1.61 -2.53
N GLY A 74 -15.49 1.49 -3.09
CA GLY A 74 -15.25 0.83 -4.37
C GLY A 74 -14.92 -0.65 -4.20
N LEU A 75 -15.21 -1.46 -5.22
CA LEU A 75 -14.78 -2.87 -5.26
C LEU A 75 -13.25 -2.99 -5.21
N GLY A 76 -12.52 -2.04 -5.81
CA GLY A 76 -11.06 -1.98 -5.73
C GLY A 76 -10.57 -1.79 -4.30
N THR A 77 -11.28 -1.01 -3.48
CA THR A 77 -10.95 -0.77 -2.07
C THR A 77 -11.14 -2.04 -1.24
N LEU A 78 -12.23 -2.79 -1.45
CA LEU A 78 -12.48 -4.05 -0.75
C LEU A 78 -11.44 -5.11 -1.12
N LEU A 79 -11.15 -5.26 -2.41
CA LEU A 79 -10.15 -6.20 -2.90
C LEU A 79 -8.75 -5.81 -2.45
N ASN A 80 -8.43 -4.52 -2.34
CA ASN A 80 -7.16 -4.05 -1.80
C ASN A 80 -6.93 -4.59 -0.38
N VAL A 81 -7.92 -4.45 0.50
CA VAL A 81 -7.86 -4.99 1.87
C VAL A 81 -7.77 -6.51 1.87
N ALA A 82 -8.57 -7.18 1.04
CA ALA A 82 -8.65 -8.64 1.04
C ALA A 82 -7.44 -9.34 0.40
N VAL A 83 -6.75 -8.71 -0.56
CA VAL A 83 -5.72 -9.36 -1.38
C VAL A 83 -4.30 -8.97 -0.95
N ILE A 84 -4.05 -7.72 -0.55
CA ILE A 84 -2.67 -7.28 -0.25
C ILE A 84 -2.12 -8.04 0.96
N GLY A 85 -2.90 -8.21 2.03
CA GLY A 85 -2.45 -8.93 3.22
C GLY A 85 -1.97 -10.37 2.91
N PRO A 86 -2.82 -11.22 2.29
CA PRO A 86 -2.40 -12.56 1.90
C PRO A 86 -1.24 -12.57 0.89
N ALA A 87 -1.17 -11.59 -0.02
CA ALA A 87 -0.04 -11.46 -0.94
C ALA A 87 1.27 -11.11 -0.22
N VAL A 88 1.23 -10.28 0.83
CA VAL A 88 2.40 -10.02 1.70
C VAL A 88 2.85 -11.31 2.37
N ASP A 89 1.95 -12.00 3.08
CA ASP A 89 2.31 -13.21 3.83
C ASP A 89 2.82 -14.33 2.90
N LEU A 90 2.18 -14.53 1.75
CA LEU A 90 2.66 -15.50 0.77
C LEU A 90 4.02 -15.10 0.20
N SER A 91 4.24 -13.82 -0.07
CA SER A 91 5.54 -13.35 -0.57
C SER A 91 6.65 -13.52 0.46
N LEU A 92 6.39 -13.19 1.74
CA LEU A 92 7.34 -13.42 2.83
C LEU A 92 7.65 -14.92 3.00
N TYR A 93 6.64 -15.77 2.86
CA TYR A 93 6.85 -17.23 2.90
C TYR A 93 7.69 -17.76 1.73
N LEU A 94 7.60 -17.14 0.54
CA LEU A 94 8.30 -17.58 -0.67
C LEU A 94 9.69 -16.95 -0.83
N ILE A 95 9.92 -15.75 -0.28
CA ILE A 95 11.22 -15.08 -0.34
C ILE A 95 12.14 -15.76 0.68
N PRO A 96 13.30 -16.31 0.27
CA PRO A 96 14.27 -16.82 1.21
C PRO A 96 14.94 -15.69 1.99
N ASP A 97 15.41 -15.99 3.20
CA ASP A 97 16.12 -15.04 4.05
C ASP A 97 17.27 -14.33 3.31
N LEU A 98 17.22 -13.01 3.25
CA LEU A 98 18.23 -12.18 2.59
C LEU A 98 19.44 -11.96 3.51
N THR A 99 20.29 -12.98 3.62
CA THR A 99 21.46 -12.97 4.52
C THR A 99 22.57 -12.00 4.08
N GLN A 100 22.70 -11.73 2.78
CA GLN A 100 23.78 -10.90 2.24
C GLN A 100 23.32 -9.46 2.02
N MET A 101 24.16 -8.48 2.38
CA MET A 101 23.84 -7.05 2.24
C MET A 101 23.47 -6.67 0.80
N TRP A 102 24.14 -7.22 -0.21
CA TRP A 102 23.84 -6.94 -1.62
C TRP A 102 22.44 -7.42 -2.03
N GLN A 103 21.93 -8.51 -1.43
CA GLN A 103 20.58 -9.01 -1.65
C GLN A 103 19.56 -8.04 -1.05
N ARG A 104 19.79 -7.59 0.18
CA ARG A 104 18.94 -6.62 0.89
C ARG A 104 18.87 -5.29 0.14
N ILE A 105 20.02 -4.80 -0.35
CA ILE A 105 20.10 -3.59 -1.19
C ILE A 105 19.35 -3.80 -2.51
N GLY A 106 19.53 -4.96 -3.17
CA GLY A 106 18.82 -5.29 -4.41
C GLY A 106 17.31 -5.33 -4.23
N ALA A 107 16.83 -5.98 -3.17
CA ALA A 107 15.41 -6.05 -2.82
C ALA A 107 14.83 -4.65 -2.53
N LEU A 108 15.55 -3.84 -1.75
CA LEU A 108 15.17 -2.45 -1.47
C LEU A 108 15.11 -1.62 -2.76
N ALA A 109 16.07 -1.76 -3.67
CA ALA A 109 16.12 -0.98 -4.91
C ALA A 109 14.98 -1.34 -5.89
N VAL A 110 14.62 -2.63 -5.98
CA VAL A 110 13.56 -3.13 -6.87
C VAL A 110 12.16 -2.82 -6.33
N SER A 111 12.01 -2.82 -5.00
CA SER A 111 10.71 -2.69 -4.34
C SER A 111 9.89 -1.46 -4.79
N PRO A 112 10.39 -0.21 -4.77
CA PRO A 112 9.61 0.96 -5.19
C PRO A 112 9.22 0.93 -6.67
N VAL A 113 10.02 0.28 -7.52
CA VAL A 113 9.72 0.08 -8.94
C VAL A 113 8.48 -0.81 -9.08
N LEU A 114 8.49 -1.96 -8.40
CA LEU A 114 7.36 -2.89 -8.38
C LEU A 114 6.12 -2.25 -7.76
N LEU A 115 6.28 -1.50 -6.67
CA LEU A 115 5.16 -0.80 -6.05
C LEU A 115 4.57 0.28 -6.97
N GLY A 116 5.40 0.99 -7.72
CA GLY A 116 4.95 1.95 -8.73
C GLY A 116 4.14 1.30 -9.83
N LEU A 117 4.62 0.18 -10.38
CA LEU A 117 3.90 -0.63 -11.37
C LEU A 117 2.58 -1.18 -10.80
N ALA A 118 2.65 -1.77 -9.60
CA ALA A 118 1.49 -2.28 -8.86
C ALA A 118 0.43 -1.19 -8.67
N SER A 119 0.84 0.00 -8.23
CA SER A 119 -0.03 1.16 -8.06
C SER A 119 -0.65 1.60 -9.40
N GLY A 120 0.11 1.57 -10.49
CA GLY A 120 -0.41 1.86 -11.83
C GLY A 120 -1.48 0.87 -12.28
N LEU A 121 -1.26 -0.43 -12.06
CA LEU A 121 -2.22 -1.49 -12.39
C LEU A 121 -3.48 -1.42 -11.50
N TYR A 122 -3.29 -1.22 -10.20
CA TYR A 122 -4.34 -1.14 -9.19
C TYR A 122 -5.19 0.13 -9.37
N ILE A 123 -4.59 1.31 -9.21
CA ILE A 123 -5.30 2.60 -9.26
C ILE A 123 -5.79 2.84 -10.68
N GLY A 124 -4.98 2.49 -11.69
CA GLY A 124 -5.35 2.62 -13.10
C GLY A 124 -6.53 1.75 -13.52
N ALA A 125 -6.89 0.69 -12.79
CA ALA A 125 -8.10 -0.08 -13.06
C ALA A 125 -9.41 0.72 -12.83
N GLY A 126 -9.34 1.84 -12.10
CA GLY A 126 -10.46 2.76 -11.90
C GLY A 126 -11.65 2.17 -11.14
N LEU A 127 -11.38 1.19 -10.25
CA LEU A 127 -12.38 0.49 -9.42
C LEU A 127 -12.51 1.02 -7.99
N GLY A 128 -11.90 2.17 -7.72
CA GLY A 128 -11.89 2.82 -6.40
C GLY A 128 -10.49 2.87 -5.77
N PRO A 129 -10.18 3.90 -4.98
CA PRO A 129 -8.87 4.07 -4.35
C PRO A 129 -8.73 3.22 -3.08
N GLY A 130 -7.57 3.25 -2.41
CA GLY A 130 -7.33 2.43 -1.21
C GLY A 130 -8.00 3.00 0.05
N PRO A 131 -8.13 2.20 1.14
CA PRO A 131 -8.70 2.68 2.40
C PRO A 131 -7.99 3.93 2.94
N ARG A 132 -6.66 3.95 2.82
CA ARG A 132 -5.80 5.08 3.17
C ARG A 132 -6.13 6.34 2.36
N ASP A 133 -6.34 6.19 1.06
CA ASP A 133 -6.63 7.33 0.18
C ASP A 133 -8.01 7.91 0.51
N GLY A 134 -9.00 7.06 0.81
CA GLY A 134 -10.32 7.52 1.26
C GLY A 134 -10.26 8.29 2.57
N LEU A 135 -9.35 7.94 3.50
CA LEU A 135 -9.11 8.75 4.69
C LEU A 135 -8.52 10.13 4.36
N MET A 136 -7.64 10.23 3.36
CA MET A 136 -7.12 11.53 2.90
C MET A 136 -8.22 12.39 2.25
N THR A 137 -9.04 11.80 1.37
CA THR A 137 -10.18 12.47 0.73
C THR A 137 -11.23 12.93 1.74
N ALA A 138 -11.47 12.12 2.77
CA ALA A 138 -12.34 12.48 3.88
C ALA A 138 -11.89 13.75 4.62
N LEU A 139 -10.59 13.87 4.90
CA LEU A 139 -10.01 15.04 5.55
C LEU A 139 -10.04 16.26 4.62
N GLU A 140 -9.84 16.06 3.31
CA GLU A 140 -9.98 17.11 2.30
C GLU A 140 -11.37 17.72 2.28
N ARG A 141 -12.42 16.88 2.31
CA ARG A 141 -13.81 17.35 2.40
C ARG A 141 -14.11 18.12 3.68
N ARG A 142 -13.28 17.97 4.72
CA ARG A 142 -13.35 18.72 5.99
C ARG A 142 -12.44 19.96 6.00
N GLY A 143 -11.88 20.35 4.85
CA GLY A 143 -11.08 21.58 4.68
C GLY A 143 -9.58 21.41 4.95
N VAL A 144 -9.10 20.18 5.19
CA VAL A 144 -7.66 19.93 5.37
C VAL A 144 -7.00 19.72 4.01
N LYS A 145 -5.92 20.44 3.70
CA LYS A 145 -5.18 20.23 2.45
C LYS A 145 -4.72 18.76 2.34
N VAL A 146 -4.86 18.14 1.17
CA VAL A 146 -4.44 16.73 0.94
C VAL A 146 -2.99 16.48 1.34
N SER A 147 -2.10 17.43 1.08
CA SER A 147 -0.69 17.34 1.48
C SER A 147 -0.51 17.31 3.00
N THR A 148 -1.28 18.10 3.74
CA THR A 148 -1.29 18.12 5.21
C THR A 148 -1.90 16.84 5.76
N ALA A 149 -3.03 16.40 5.22
CA ALA A 149 -3.66 15.13 5.61
C ALA A 149 -2.70 13.95 5.42
N ARG A 150 -2.03 13.89 4.26
CA ARG A 150 -1.00 12.90 3.98
C ARG A 150 0.12 12.96 5.00
N LEU A 151 0.71 14.14 5.23
CA LEU A 151 1.81 14.29 6.17
C LEU A 151 1.43 13.80 7.57
N LEU A 152 0.29 14.24 8.09
CA LEU A 152 -0.18 13.83 9.42
C LEU A 152 -0.40 12.32 9.51
N ILE A 153 -1.09 11.72 8.53
CA ILE A 153 -1.37 10.29 8.52
C ILE A 153 -0.08 9.46 8.39
N GLU A 154 0.79 9.80 7.44
CA GLU A 154 2.05 9.10 7.21
C GLU A 154 2.97 9.21 8.42
N THR A 155 3.17 10.42 8.94
CA THR A 155 4.03 10.61 10.11
C THR A 155 3.47 9.89 11.33
N THR A 156 2.15 9.91 11.54
CA THR A 156 1.52 9.16 12.65
C THR A 156 1.76 7.67 12.50
N ALA A 157 1.50 7.08 11.33
CA ALA A 157 1.73 5.66 11.09
C ALA A 157 3.21 5.28 11.29
N LEU A 158 4.13 6.08 10.73
CA LEU A 158 5.57 5.87 10.88
C LEU A 158 5.99 5.93 12.35
N THR A 159 5.60 6.98 13.06
CA THR A 159 5.99 7.19 14.47
C THR A 159 5.42 6.10 15.36
N VAL A 160 4.13 5.78 15.23
CA VAL A 160 3.51 4.70 16.02
C VAL A 160 4.18 3.37 15.70
N GLY A 161 4.34 3.03 14.41
CA GLY A 161 4.98 1.80 14.00
C GLY A 161 6.40 1.65 14.54
N TRP A 162 7.18 2.72 14.47
CA TRP A 162 8.55 2.74 14.99
C TRP A 162 8.59 2.52 16.50
N LEU A 163 7.70 3.17 17.26
CA LEU A 163 7.57 2.96 18.70
C LEU A 163 7.10 1.54 19.07
N LEU A 164 6.35 0.88 18.18
CA LEU A 164 5.91 -0.50 18.38
C LEU A 164 7.01 -1.52 18.05
N GLY A 165 8.03 -1.16 17.29
CA GLY A 165 9.18 -2.01 16.94
C GLY A 165 9.47 -2.13 15.44
N GLY A 166 8.66 -1.50 14.58
CA GLY A 166 8.86 -1.58 13.13
C GLY A 166 10.17 -0.96 12.64
N THR A 167 10.73 -1.51 11.55
CA THR A 167 12.04 -1.12 11.03
C THR A 167 11.98 0.23 10.31
N VAL A 168 12.67 1.23 10.86
CA VAL A 168 12.94 2.52 10.20
C VAL A 168 14.43 2.63 9.88
N GLY A 169 14.77 3.03 8.66
CA GLY A 169 16.16 3.14 8.24
C GLY A 169 16.36 3.92 6.95
N VAL A 170 17.55 3.77 6.35
CA VAL A 170 17.91 4.42 5.08
C VAL A 170 16.94 4.06 3.94
N GLY A 171 16.39 2.84 3.97
CA GLY A 171 15.37 2.36 3.06
C GLY A 171 14.05 3.10 3.18
N THR A 172 13.68 3.58 4.37
CA THR A 172 12.47 4.40 4.56
C THR A 172 12.56 5.72 3.81
N VAL A 173 13.72 6.39 3.89
CA VAL A 173 13.98 7.65 3.18
C VAL A 173 14.02 7.40 1.68
N TYR A 174 14.79 6.41 1.24
CA TYR A 174 14.87 6.02 -0.16
C TYR A 174 13.48 5.72 -0.74
N PHE A 175 12.70 4.88 -0.06
CA PHE A 175 11.37 4.48 -0.51
C PHE A 175 10.44 5.68 -0.66
N ALA A 176 10.44 6.62 0.29
CA ALA A 176 9.59 7.81 0.25
C ALA A 176 9.80 8.66 -1.01
N PHE A 177 11.06 8.84 -1.44
CA PHE A 177 11.38 9.57 -2.66
C PHE A 177 11.15 8.74 -3.93
N SER A 178 11.61 7.48 -3.94
CA SER A 178 11.58 6.63 -5.13
C SER A 178 10.17 6.22 -5.53
N VAL A 179 9.30 5.88 -4.58
CA VAL A 179 7.93 5.43 -4.89
C VAL A 179 7.15 6.51 -5.63
N SER A 180 7.31 7.77 -5.22
CA SER A 180 6.61 8.91 -5.80
C SER A 180 6.99 9.10 -7.27
N PHE A 181 8.26 8.88 -7.61
CA PHE A 181 8.76 8.92 -8.99
C PHE A 181 8.16 7.77 -9.82
N TRP A 182 8.26 6.53 -9.35
CA TRP A 182 7.80 5.37 -10.13
C TRP A 182 6.29 5.33 -10.32
N VAL A 183 5.50 5.75 -9.33
CA VAL A 183 4.04 5.90 -9.49
C VAL A 183 3.72 6.90 -10.61
N ARG A 184 4.44 8.02 -10.70
CA ARG A 184 4.24 9.01 -11.79
C ARG A 184 4.61 8.46 -13.16
N VAL A 185 5.58 7.56 -13.23
CA VAL A 185 5.99 6.90 -14.48
C VAL A 185 4.94 5.89 -14.94
N PHE A 186 4.48 5.01 -14.05
CA PHE A 186 3.62 3.89 -14.43
C PHE A 186 2.12 4.20 -14.44
N LEU A 187 1.65 5.15 -13.62
CA LEU A 187 0.21 5.41 -13.51
C LEU A 187 -0.42 6.01 -14.78
N PRO A 188 0.14 7.05 -15.44
CA PRO A 188 -0.48 7.64 -16.63
C PRO A 188 -0.77 6.66 -17.77
N PRO A 189 0.17 5.79 -18.20
CA PRO A 189 -0.10 4.86 -19.32
C PRO A 189 -1.07 3.73 -18.94
N LEU A 190 -1.20 3.41 -17.66
CA LEU A 190 -2.06 2.31 -17.17
C LEU A 190 -3.47 2.77 -16.78
N ARG A 191 -3.71 4.08 -16.75
CA ARG A 191 -4.98 4.67 -16.31
C ARG A 191 -6.10 4.38 -17.30
N ILE A 192 -7.15 3.74 -16.78
CA ILE A 192 -8.46 3.60 -17.41
C ILE A 192 -9.39 4.63 -16.78
N ASP A 193 -10.28 5.25 -17.56
CA ASP A 193 -11.28 6.17 -17.03
C ASP A 193 -12.08 5.53 -15.90
N PRO A 194 -12.25 6.22 -14.75
CA PRO A 194 -12.99 5.68 -13.62
C PRO A 194 -14.46 5.46 -13.99
N LEU A 195 -15.05 4.39 -13.46
CA LEU A 195 -16.49 4.16 -13.61
C LEU A 195 -17.22 5.29 -12.85
N ARG A 196 -17.93 6.17 -13.57
CA ARG A 196 -18.91 7.06 -12.95
C ARG A 196 -20.04 6.18 -12.42
N VAL A 197 -20.04 5.92 -11.12
CA VAL A 197 -21.21 5.41 -10.41
C VAL A 197 -22.15 6.61 -10.31
N GLY A 198 -23.20 6.60 -11.12
CA GLY A 198 -24.28 7.58 -11.09
C GLY A 198 -25.19 7.36 -9.91
#